data_AF-A0A3B0XMY7-F1
#
_entry.id   AF-A0A3B0XMY7-F1
#
_cell.length_a   1.000
_cell.length_b   1.000
_cell.length_c   1.000
_cell.angle_alpha   90.00
_cell.angle_beta   90.00
_cell.angle_gamma   90.00
#
_symmetry.space_group_name_H-M   'P 1'
#
loop_
_entity.id
_entity.type
_entity.pdbx_description
1 polymer ?
#
loop_
_entity_poly.entity_id
_entity_poly.type
_entity_poly.pdbx_seq_one_letter_code
_entity_poly.pdbx_strand_id
1 'polypeptide(L)'
;MINTMINTLLILLVLISACSSVNATDKKQDNKDEYSTLLSSLLNIDENRYTYIDEKGIKQPDTLKKFKELERIYIKSIKPDVADKKFTIKRIKIVMFYAFYAHEKKSGAFQEYLASDLMPIYIENKDKFLHVLIQLPFLTLSTCNRLNAYFGFEGKNAKNKSIFLKQNKVYFKNRLGTYQYKICIDSFNEKPKSNKH
;
A
#
# COMPACT_ATOMS: atom_id res chain seq x y z
N MET A 1 25.74 13.48 7.79
CA MET A 1 26.16 12.06 7.64
C MET A 1 25.58 11.12 8.69
N ILE A 2 25.31 11.55 9.92
CA ILE A 2 24.71 10.70 10.97
C ILE A 2 23.25 10.30 10.66
N ASN A 3 22.44 11.23 10.13
CA ASN A 3 21.02 10.95 9.81
C ASN A 3 20.81 9.98 8.64
N THR A 4 21.73 9.91 7.67
CA THR A 4 21.64 8.94 6.57
C THR A 4 21.95 7.53 7.05
N MET A 5 22.94 7.34 7.94
CA MET A 5 23.27 6.03 8.51
C MET A 5 22.16 5.46 9.40
N ILE A 6 21.46 6.30 10.17
CA ILE A 6 20.33 5.85 11.02
C ILE A 6 19.16 5.36 10.15
N ASN A 7 18.88 6.02 9.02
CA ASN A 7 17.85 5.59 8.08
C ASN A 7 18.22 4.27 7.38
N THR A 8 19.49 4.04 7.03
CA THR A 8 19.93 2.74 6.48
C THR A 8 19.85 1.61 7.51
N LEU A 9 20.15 1.91 8.78
CA LEU A 9 20.12 0.93 9.87
C LEU A 9 18.68 0.48 10.21
N LEU A 10 17.71 1.41 10.18
CA LEU A 10 16.29 1.12 10.35
C LEU A 10 15.74 0.24 9.22
N ILE A 11 16.18 0.46 7.98
CA ILE A 11 15.79 -0.38 6.82
C ILE A 11 16.35 -1.81 6.95
N LEU A 12 17.58 -1.97 7.48
CA LEU A 12 18.19 -3.29 7.71
C LEU A 12 17.48 -4.08 8.82
N LEU A 13 17.08 -3.44 9.91
CA LEU A 13 16.36 -4.10 11.01
C LEU A 13 14.96 -4.60 10.61
N VAL A 14 14.31 -3.92 9.65
CA VAL A 14 13.03 -4.36 9.04
C VAL A 14 13.21 -5.59 8.15
N LEU A 15 14.37 -5.77 7.51
CA LEU A 15 14.66 -6.95 6.67
C LEU A 15 14.94 -8.21 7.50
N ILE A 16 15.60 -8.09 8.66
CA ILE A 16 16.01 -9.25 9.46
C ILE A 16 14.81 -9.91 10.16
N SER A 17 13.79 -9.14 10.54
CA SER A 17 12.56 -9.65 11.16
C SER A 17 11.60 -10.33 10.18
N ALA A 18 11.81 -10.19 8.87
CA ALA A 18 11.02 -10.85 7.83
C ALA A 18 11.60 -12.20 7.34
N CYS A 19 12.83 -12.53 7.73
CA CYS A 19 13.56 -13.68 7.19
C CYS A 19 13.61 -14.92 8.11
N SER A 20 13.13 -14.85 9.35
CA SER A 20 13.32 -15.93 10.34
C SER A 20 12.42 -17.17 10.18
N SER A 21 11.83 -17.43 9.01
CA SER A 21 10.94 -18.59 8.83
C SER A 21 10.97 -19.25 7.44
N VAL A 22 12.13 -19.22 6.76
CA VAL A 22 12.27 -19.92 5.48
C VAL A 22 12.96 -21.27 5.69
N ASN A 23 12.16 -22.31 5.93
CA ASN A 23 12.56 -23.68 5.67
C ASN A 23 12.76 -23.83 4.16
N ALA A 24 14.01 -24.04 3.75
CA ALA A 24 14.38 -24.37 2.39
C ALA A 24 13.83 -25.76 2.04
N THR A 25 12.77 -25.81 1.24
CA THR A 25 12.40 -27.00 0.48
C THR A 25 12.02 -26.57 -0.91
N ASP A 26 12.77 -27.08 -1.88
CA ASP A 26 12.61 -26.85 -3.31
C ASP A 26 11.16 -27.04 -3.77
N LYS A 27 10.56 -25.95 -4.26
CA LYS A 27 9.47 -26.01 -5.23
C LYS A 27 9.75 -25.04 -6.37
N LYS A 28 9.90 -25.62 -7.56
CA LYS A 28 9.98 -24.98 -8.87
C LYS A 28 9.02 -23.78 -8.99
N GLN A 29 9.61 -22.60 -9.08
CA GLN A 29 9.32 -21.53 -10.05
C GLN A 29 7.96 -21.57 -10.79
N ASP A 30 6.87 -21.21 -10.12
CA ASP A 30 5.69 -20.56 -10.77
C ASP A 30 4.78 -19.79 -9.80
N ASN A 31 5.25 -19.51 -8.59
CA ASN A 31 4.42 -18.90 -7.53
C ASN A 31 5.22 -17.84 -6.77
N LYS A 32 5.82 -16.88 -7.50
CA LYS A 32 6.41 -15.69 -6.87
C LYS A 32 5.25 -14.94 -6.18
N ASP A 33 5.26 -14.92 -4.86
CA ASP A 33 4.21 -14.33 -4.03
C ASP A 33 3.93 -12.88 -4.48
N GLU A 34 2.65 -12.50 -4.53
CA GLU A 34 2.19 -11.15 -4.93
C GLU A 34 2.95 -10.05 -4.16
N TYR A 35 3.26 -10.34 -2.90
CA TYR A 35 4.12 -9.54 -2.03
C TYR A 35 5.54 -9.37 -2.54
N SER A 36 6.19 -10.46 -2.97
CA SER A 36 7.56 -10.42 -3.45
C SER A 36 7.66 -9.52 -4.67
N THR A 37 6.72 -9.61 -5.61
CA THR A 37 6.71 -8.74 -6.80
C THR A 37 6.53 -7.27 -6.43
N LEU A 38 5.60 -6.94 -5.53
CA LEU A 38 5.37 -5.57 -5.06
C LEU A 38 6.57 -5.00 -4.30
N LEU A 39 7.14 -5.78 -3.37
CA LEU A 39 8.27 -5.36 -2.56
C LEU A 39 9.54 -5.22 -3.41
N SER A 40 9.81 -6.16 -4.32
CA SER A 40 10.94 -6.06 -5.25
C SER A 40 10.83 -4.85 -6.16
N SER A 41 9.61 -4.51 -6.58
CA SER A 41 9.33 -3.28 -7.34
C SER A 41 9.60 -2.01 -6.52
N LEU A 42 9.25 -2.01 -5.24
CA LEU A 42 9.47 -0.91 -4.31
C LEU A 42 10.97 -0.68 -4.03
N LEU A 43 11.69 -1.77 -3.74
CA LEU A 43 13.12 -1.76 -3.41
C LEU A 43 14.04 -1.70 -4.63
N ASN A 44 13.48 -1.84 -5.84
CA ASN A 44 14.23 -1.79 -7.09
C ASN A 44 15.29 -2.91 -7.23
N ILE A 45 14.99 -4.09 -6.70
CA ILE A 45 15.94 -5.23 -6.63
C ILE A 45 15.75 -6.27 -7.74
N ASP A 46 14.76 -6.10 -8.62
CA ASP A 46 14.44 -7.02 -9.72
C ASP A 46 14.29 -6.25 -11.05
N GLU A 47 15.09 -5.18 -11.24
CA GLU A 47 15.03 -4.34 -12.45
C GLU A 47 15.26 -5.14 -13.72
N ASN A 48 16.14 -6.13 -13.67
CA ASN A 48 16.45 -7.00 -14.80
C ASN A 48 15.26 -7.77 -15.35
N ARG A 49 14.21 -8.01 -14.54
CA ARG A 49 12.98 -8.71 -14.94
C ARG A 49 12.13 -7.92 -15.94
N TYR A 50 12.19 -6.60 -15.84
CA TYR A 50 11.39 -5.69 -16.65
C TYR A 50 12.31 -4.93 -17.58
N THR A 51 12.83 -5.62 -18.59
CA THR A 51 13.69 -5.05 -19.60
C THR A 51 13.37 -5.59 -20.98
N TYR A 52 13.75 -4.84 -22.00
CA TYR A 52 13.76 -5.24 -23.40
C TYR A 52 15.11 -4.87 -24.03
N ILE A 53 15.41 -5.45 -25.20
CA ILE A 53 16.57 -5.08 -26.00
C ILE A 53 16.10 -4.12 -27.09
N ASP A 54 16.70 -2.93 -27.16
CA ASP A 54 16.39 -1.95 -28.19
C ASP A 54 17.06 -2.29 -29.54
N GLU A 55 16.78 -1.49 -30.57
CA GLU A 55 17.33 -1.66 -31.92
C GLU A 55 18.87 -1.57 -31.96
N LYS A 56 19.50 -1.03 -30.92
CA LYS A 56 20.97 -0.91 -30.79
C LYS A 56 21.57 -2.07 -29.99
N GLY A 57 20.77 -3.06 -29.61
CA GLY A 57 21.22 -4.18 -28.77
C GLY A 57 21.39 -3.82 -27.29
N ILE A 58 20.92 -2.64 -26.86
CA ILE A 58 21.08 -2.17 -25.48
C ILE A 58 19.87 -2.58 -24.65
N LYS A 59 20.14 -3.04 -23.43
CA LYS A 59 19.11 -3.40 -22.47
C LYS A 59 18.47 -2.16 -21.87
N GLN A 60 17.17 -1.97 -22.11
CA GLN A 60 16.38 -0.84 -21.62
C GLN A 60 15.34 -1.29 -20.60
N PRO A 61 14.97 -0.44 -19.62
CA PRO A 61 13.89 -0.74 -18.69
C PRO A 61 12.52 -0.75 -19.39
N ASP A 62 11.72 -1.77 -19.10
CA ASP A 62 10.34 -1.92 -19.54
C ASP A 62 9.37 -1.49 -18.44
N THR A 63 9.21 -0.17 -18.29
CA THR A 63 8.34 0.42 -17.27
C THR A 63 6.87 0.06 -17.45
N LEU A 64 6.43 -0.14 -18.70
CA LEU A 64 5.06 -0.54 -19.01
C LEU A 64 4.78 -1.98 -18.58
N LYS A 65 5.69 -2.92 -18.85
CA LYS A 65 5.56 -4.31 -18.40
C LYS A 65 5.56 -4.40 -16.88
N LYS A 66 6.44 -3.63 -16.21
CA LYS A 66 6.44 -3.51 -14.75
C LYS A 66 5.10 -2.99 -14.24
N PHE A 67 4.59 -1.91 -14.83
CA PHE A 67 3.30 -1.34 -14.45
C PHE A 67 2.16 -2.34 -14.63
N LYS A 68 2.04 -2.99 -15.79
CA LYS A 68 0.99 -3.99 -16.08
C LYS A 68 1.01 -5.16 -15.10
N GLU A 69 2.20 -5.64 -14.71
CA GLU A 69 2.31 -6.70 -13.72
C GLU A 69 1.81 -6.25 -12.34
N LEU A 70 2.19 -5.05 -11.91
CA LEU A 70 1.72 -4.46 -10.65
C LEU A 70 0.21 -4.19 -10.70
N GLU A 71 -0.32 -3.69 -11.81
CA GLU A 71 -1.74 -3.42 -11.98
C GLU A 71 -2.55 -4.71 -11.91
N ARG A 72 -2.09 -5.79 -12.55
CA ARG A 72 -2.71 -7.11 -12.46
C ARG A 72 -2.81 -7.62 -11.02
N ILE A 73 -1.73 -7.48 -10.25
CA ILE A 73 -1.71 -7.88 -8.82
C ILE A 73 -2.68 -7.01 -8.01
N TYR A 74 -2.72 -5.70 -8.28
CA TYR A 74 -3.62 -4.76 -7.63
C TYR A 74 -5.10 -5.10 -7.88
N ILE A 75 -5.50 -5.26 -9.15
CA ILE A 75 -6.88 -5.57 -9.56
C ILE A 75 -7.35 -6.89 -8.94
N LYS A 76 -6.46 -7.88 -8.84
CA LYS A 76 -6.75 -9.13 -8.12
C LYS A 76 -6.92 -8.89 -6.62
N SER A 77 -6.16 -7.96 -6.05
CA SER A 77 -6.08 -7.74 -4.61
C SER A 77 -7.19 -6.86 -4.03
N ILE A 78 -7.88 -6.07 -4.85
CA ILE A 78 -9.07 -5.31 -4.43
C ILE A 78 -10.36 -6.12 -4.46
N LYS A 79 -10.30 -7.41 -4.81
CA LYS A 79 -11.44 -8.32 -4.79
C LYS A 79 -11.46 -9.13 -3.47
N PRO A 80 -12.65 -9.37 -2.88
CA PRO A 80 -12.81 -10.28 -1.75
C PRO A 80 -12.22 -11.66 -2.05
N ASP A 81 -11.53 -12.25 -1.08
CA ASP A 81 -10.92 -13.58 -1.18
C ASP A 81 -11.48 -14.58 -0.15
N VAL A 82 -12.55 -14.19 0.54
CA VAL A 82 -13.37 -15.05 1.40
C VAL A 82 -14.86 -14.72 1.21
N ALA A 83 -15.74 -15.51 1.83
CA ALA A 83 -17.19 -15.32 1.76
C ALA A 83 -17.64 -13.93 2.25
N ASP A 84 -18.90 -13.59 1.96
CA ASP A 84 -19.56 -12.34 2.41
C ASP A 84 -18.84 -11.05 2.01
N LYS A 85 -18.19 -11.06 0.84
CA LYS A 85 -17.44 -9.93 0.30
C LYS A 85 -16.32 -9.45 1.25
N LYS A 86 -15.80 -10.32 2.12
CA LYS A 86 -14.74 -9.98 3.06
C LYS A 86 -13.34 -10.28 2.52
N PHE A 87 -12.35 -9.70 3.19
CA PHE A 87 -10.94 -9.80 2.84
C PHE A 87 -10.17 -10.55 3.92
N THR A 88 -9.20 -11.35 3.53
CA THR A 88 -8.16 -11.87 4.42
C THR A 88 -7.23 -10.75 4.87
N ILE A 89 -6.53 -10.94 5.99
CA ILE A 89 -5.45 -10.04 6.42
C ILE A 89 -4.36 -9.95 5.34
N LYS A 90 -4.06 -11.07 4.66
CA LYS A 90 -3.10 -11.11 3.54
C LYS A 90 -3.52 -10.14 2.43
N ARG A 91 -4.79 -10.15 2.02
CA ARG A 91 -5.30 -9.28 0.97
C ARG A 91 -5.27 -7.80 1.36
N ILE A 92 -5.73 -7.48 2.58
CA ILE A 92 -5.71 -6.11 3.12
C ILE A 92 -4.29 -5.53 3.16
N LYS A 93 -3.34 -6.32 3.65
CA LYS A 93 -1.92 -5.92 3.68
C LYS A 93 -1.41 -5.58 2.28
N ILE A 94 -1.70 -6.38 1.23
CA ILE A 94 -1.28 -6.06 -0.16
C ILE A 94 -1.81 -4.70 -0.58
N VAL A 95 -3.11 -4.45 -0.39
CA VAL A 95 -3.74 -3.18 -0.79
C VAL A 95 -3.11 -1.99 -0.04
N MET A 96 -2.80 -2.12 1.24
CA MET A 96 -2.08 -1.07 1.99
C MET A 96 -0.64 -0.88 1.51
N PHE A 97 0.06 -1.95 1.12
CA PHE A 97 1.37 -1.82 0.49
C PHE A 97 1.28 -1.10 -0.87
N TYR A 98 0.18 -1.23 -1.62
CA TYR A 98 -0.05 -0.38 -2.79
C TYR A 98 -0.21 1.09 -2.42
N ALA A 99 -0.86 1.42 -1.30
CA ALA A 99 -0.92 2.80 -0.82
C ALA A 99 0.47 3.36 -0.51
N PHE A 100 1.32 2.55 0.14
CA PHE A 100 2.71 2.91 0.38
C PHE A 100 3.51 3.02 -0.94
N TYR A 101 3.40 2.05 -1.84
CA TYR A 101 4.04 2.10 -3.17
C TYR A 101 3.65 3.35 -3.95
N ALA A 102 2.35 3.67 -3.99
CA ALA A 102 1.83 4.83 -4.70
C ALA A 102 2.33 6.15 -4.12
N HIS A 103 2.58 6.19 -2.80
CA HIS A 103 3.21 7.32 -2.13
C HIS A 103 4.70 7.42 -2.47
N GLU A 104 5.48 6.36 -2.22
CA GLU A 104 6.94 6.34 -2.39
C GLU A 104 7.36 6.54 -3.86
N LYS A 105 6.65 5.92 -4.79
CA LYS A 105 6.94 6.02 -6.24
C LYS A 105 6.16 7.14 -6.92
N LYS A 106 5.38 7.92 -6.18
CA LYS A 106 4.51 8.99 -6.72
C LYS A 106 3.64 8.52 -7.89
N SER A 107 3.12 7.29 -7.81
CA SER A 107 2.35 6.69 -8.91
C SER A 107 0.93 7.26 -8.96
N GLY A 108 0.66 8.13 -9.94
CA GLY A 108 -0.66 8.75 -10.12
C GLY A 108 -1.79 7.73 -10.31
N ALA A 109 -1.59 6.74 -11.19
CA ALA A 109 -2.58 5.69 -11.46
C ALA A 109 -2.99 4.93 -10.18
N PHE A 110 -2.04 4.42 -9.39
CA PHE A 110 -2.40 3.72 -8.15
C PHE A 110 -2.97 4.67 -7.09
N GLN A 111 -2.56 5.94 -7.06
CA GLN A 111 -3.17 6.93 -6.16
C GLN A 111 -4.65 7.16 -6.48
N GLU A 112 -5.02 7.13 -7.76
CA GLU A 112 -6.41 7.27 -8.23
C GLU A 112 -7.22 6.01 -7.94
N TYR A 113 -6.73 4.82 -8.29
CA TYR A 113 -7.45 3.57 -7.99
C TYR A 113 -7.73 3.43 -6.49
N LEU A 114 -6.73 3.70 -5.65
CA LEU A 114 -6.89 3.61 -4.21
C LEU A 114 -7.85 4.67 -3.63
N ALA A 115 -8.05 5.79 -4.31
CA ALA A 115 -8.97 6.82 -3.84
C ALA A 115 -10.43 6.33 -3.88
N SER A 116 -10.80 5.47 -4.83
CA SER A 116 -12.12 4.83 -4.86
C SER A 116 -12.18 3.54 -4.04
N ASP A 117 -11.12 2.73 -4.09
CA ASP A 117 -11.22 1.31 -3.69
C ASP A 117 -10.92 1.07 -2.21
N LEU A 118 -10.07 1.89 -1.59
CA LEU A 118 -9.58 1.63 -0.24
C LEU A 118 -10.66 1.84 0.84
N MET A 119 -11.53 2.84 0.66
CA MET A 119 -12.57 3.18 1.65
C MET A 119 -13.63 2.07 1.78
N PRO A 120 -14.20 1.51 0.69
CA PRO A 120 -15.07 0.34 0.78
C PRO A 120 -14.41 -0.85 1.50
N ILE A 121 -13.13 -1.13 1.19
CA ILE A 121 -12.40 -2.23 1.85
C ILE A 121 -12.28 -1.97 3.36
N TYR A 122 -11.98 -0.74 3.77
CA TYR A 122 -11.96 -0.34 5.18
C TYR A 122 -13.33 -0.54 5.85
N ILE A 123 -14.40 -0.01 5.27
CA ILE A 123 -15.75 -0.08 5.85
C ILE A 123 -16.16 -1.53 6.11
N GLU A 124 -15.89 -2.42 5.16
CA GLU A 124 -16.25 -3.83 5.26
C GLU A 124 -15.34 -4.64 6.19
N ASN A 125 -14.12 -4.18 6.50
CA ASN A 125 -13.10 -4.98 7.20
C ASN A 125 -12.40 -4.21 8.33
N LYS A 126 -13.09 -3.28 9.00
CA LYS A 126 -12.51 -2.31 9.94
C LYS A 126 -11.50 -2.91 10.94
N ASP A 127 -11.87 -3.95 11.68
CA ASP A 127 -10.98 -4.54 12.70
C ASP A 127 -9.71 -5.14 12.07
N LYS A 128 -9.84 -5.91 10.97
CA LYS A 128 -8.69 -6.47 10.25
C LYS A 128 -7.82 -5.37 9.64
N PHE A 129 -8.43 -4.31 9.13
CA PHE A 129 -7.75 -3.17 8.55
C PHE A 129 -6.88 -2.45 9.59
N LEU A 130 -7.45 -2.13 10.76
CA LEU A 130 -6.69 -1.51 11.84
C LEU A 130 -5.65 -2.46 12.44
N HIS A 131 -5.94 -3.77 12.51
CA HIS A 131 -4.97 -4.76 12.93
C HIS A 131 -3.70 -4.73 12.07
N VAL A 132 -3.84 -4.57 10.75
CA VAL A 132 -2.68 -4.42 9.87
C VAL A 132 -1.90 -3.15 10.16
N LEU A 133 -2.57 -2.01 10.36
CA LEU A 133 -1.89 -0.76 10.69
C LEU A 133 -1.13 -0.84 12.02
N ILE A 134 -1.69 -1.53 13.02
CA ILE A 134 -1.03 -1.81 14.30
C ILE A 134 0.25 -2.62 14.06
N GLN A 135 0.17 -3.70 13.26
CA GLN A 135 1.32 -4.56 12.95
C GLN A 135 2.38 -3.86 12.10
N LEU A 136 1.98 -2.95 11.21
CA LEU A 136 2.85 -2.31 10.22
C LEU A 136 2.70 -0.78 10.29
N PRO A 137 3.23 -0.12 11.35
CA PRO A 137 3.00 1.30 11.59
C PRO A 137 3.40 2.23 10.45
N PHE A 138 4.44 1.86 9.68
CA PHE A 138 4.93 2.65 8.55
C PHE A 138 3.89 2.82 7.41
N LEU A 139 2.88 1.94 7.34
CA LEU A 139 1.80 2.04 6.36
C LEU A 139 0.75 3.11 6.73
N THR A 140 0.76 3.63 7.97
CA THR A 140 -0.32 4.48 8.48
C THR A 140 -0.50 5.76 7.68
N LEU A 141 0.59 6.48 7.39
CA LEU A 141 0.52 7.75 6.67
C LEU A 141 -0.06 7.56 5.27
N SER A 142 0.53 6.68 4.47
CA SER A 142 0.10 6.44 3.09
C SER A 142 -1.34 5.91 3.03
N THR A 143 -1.70 4.98 3.93
CA THR A 143 -3.04 4.39 3.98
C THR A 143 -4.09 5.41 4.39
N CYS A 144 -3.88 6.16 5.48
CA CYS A 144 -4.86 7.16 5.93
C CYS A 144 -4.95 8.36 4.97
N ASN A 145 -3.85 8.73 4.32
CA ASN A 145 -3.87 9.73 3.24
C ASN A 145 -4.73 9.27 2.05
N ARG A 146 -4.65 7.99 1.66
CA ARG A 146 -5.51 7.44 0.60
C ARG A 146 -6.97 7.27 1.03
N LEU A 147 -7.24 6.93 2.30
CA LEU A 147 -8.60 6.99 2.85
C LEU A 147 -9.18 8.42 2.80
N ASN A 148 -8.36 9.45 3.04
CA ASN A 148 -8.79 10.84 2.90
C ASN A 148 -9.09 11.21 1.44
N ALA A 149 -8.33 10.67 0.48
CA ALA A 149 -8.51 10.93 -0.94
C ALA A 149 -9.91 10.55 -1.45
N TYR A 150 -10.55 9.53 -0.87
CA TYR A 150 -11.93 9.15 -1.15
C TYR A 150 -12.92 10.31 -1.04
N PHE A 151 -12.70 11.23 -0.09
CA PHE A 151 -13.57 12.39 0.12
C PHE A 151 -13.35 13.51 -0.88
N GLY A 152 -12.22 13.53 -1.59
CA GLY A 152 -11.94 14.48 -2.67
C GLY A 152 -12.17 13.90 -4.06
N PHE A 153 -12.26 12.58 -4.18
CA PHE A 153 -12.38 11.89 -5.47
C PHE A 153 -13.70 12.27 -6.16
N GLU A 154 -13.59 12.88 -7.34
CA GLU A 154 -14.70 13.34 -8.17
C GLU A 154 -15.73 14.24 -7.47
N GLY A 155 -15.40 14.84 -6.32
CA GLY A 155 -16.30 15.70 -5.54
C GLY A 155 -17.51 15.00 -4.91
N LYS A 156 -17.72 13.70 -5.14
CA LYS A 156 -18.93 12.96 -4.76
C LYS A 156 -19.10 12.78 -3.25
N ASN A 157 -18.00 12.77 -2.49
CA ASN A 157 -18.01 12.36 -1.08
C ASN A 157 -17.59 13.45 -0.07
N ALA A 158 -17.28 14.67 -0.52
CA ALA A 158 -16.67 15.70 0.34
C ALA A 158 -17.49 16.01 1.60
N LYS A 159 -18.83 16.04 1.47
CA LYS A 159 -19.77 16.31 2.57
C LYS A 159 -19.75 15.23 3.67
N ASN A 160 -19.33 14.00 3.34
CA ASN A 160 -19.36 12.85 4.25
C ASN A 160 -18.09 12.75 5.12
N LYS A 161 -17.05 13.53 4.84
CA LYS A 161 -15.77 13.47 5.56
C LYS A 161 -15.91 13.75 7.05
N SER A 162 -16.67 14.78 7.41
CA SER A 162 -16.90 15.16 8.81
C SER A 162 -17.66 14.07 9.57
N ILE A 163 -18.67 13.47 8.93
CA ILE A 163 -19.45 12.36 9.49
C ILE A 163 -18.56 11.14 9.72
N PHE A 164 -17.76 10.76 8.71
CA PHE A 164 -16.81 9.66 8.83
C PHE A 164 -15.83 9.86 9.98
N LEU A 165 -15.24 11.06 10.10
CA LEU A 165 -14.32 11.36 11.20
C LEU A 165 -15.01 11.32 12.56
N LYS A 166 -16.23 11.88 12.68
CA LYS A 166 -16.99 11.82 13.94
C LYS A 166 -17.23 10.39 14.39
N GLN A 167 -17.57 9.50 13.45
CA GLN A 167 -17.84 8.08 13.75
C GLN A 167 -16.57 7.28 14.04
N ASN A 168 -15.47 7.54 13.34
CA ASN A 168 -14.27 6.69 13.40
C ASN A 168 -13.16 7.26 14.31
N LYS A 169 -13.22 8.52 14.76
CA LYS A 169 -12.17 9.13 15.58
C LYS A 169 -11.95 8.40 16.91
N VAL A 170 -13.02 8.10 17.63
CA VAL A 170 -12.93 7.33 18.89
C VAL A 170 -12.44 5.90 18.61
N TYR A 171 -12.93 5.28 17.54
CA TYR A 171 -12.54 3.93 17.16
C TYR A 171 -11.05 3.83 16.79
N PHE A 172 -10.53 4.79 16.02
CA PHE A 172 -9.09 4.91 15.73
C PHE A 172 -8.28 5.14 16.99
N LYS A 173 -8.74 6.04 17.89
CA LYS A 173 -8.05 6.33 19.15
C LYS A 173 -7.93 5.09 20.04
N ASN A 174 -8.93 4.23 20.05
CA ASN A 174 -8.98 3.04 20.90
C ASN A 174 -8.20 1.84 20.32
N ARG A 175 -7.97 1.81 19.01
CA ARG A 175 -7.34 0.68 18.32
C ARG A 175 -5.89 0.94 17.91
N LEU A 176 -5.59 2.16 17.44
CA LEU A 176 -4.25 2.52 16.98
C LEU A 176 -3.40 3.01 18.15
N GLY A 177 -2.08 2.81 18.06
CA GLY A 177 -1.15 3.46 18.98
C GLY A 177 -1.20 4.98 18.86
N THR A 178 -0.84 5.71 19.91
CA THR A 178 -0.94 7.19 19.98
C THR A 178 -0.34 7.90 18.77
N TYR A 179 0.84 7.46 18.33
CA TYR A 179 1.52 8.02 17.15
C TYR A 179 0.77 7.74 15.84
N GLN A 180 0.34 6.50 15.62
CA GLN A 180 -0.42 6.09 14.44
C GLN A 180 -1.77 6.83 14.38
N TYR A 181 -2.48 6.92 15.50
CA TYR A 181 -3.72 7.67 15.61
C TYR A 181 -3.51 9.13 15.19
N LYS A 182 -2.47 9.80 15.72
CA LYS A 182 -2.16 11.18 15.37
C LYS A 182 -1.91 11.33 13.88
N ILE A 183 -1.00 10.54 13.31
CA ILE A 183 -0.70 10.57 11.85
C ILE A 183 -1.95 10.33 11.02
N CYS A 184 -2.76 9.35 11.41
CA CYS A 184 -3.94 9.00 10.65
C CYS A 184 -4.95 10.15 10.64
N ILE A 185 -5.23 10.75 11.80
CA ILE A 185 -6.14 11.92 11.91
C ILE A 185 -5.59 13.12 11.16
N ASP A 186 -4.30 13.42 11.30
CA ASP A 186 -3.65 14.53 10.61
C ASP A 186 -3.73 14.36 9.08
N SER A 187 -3.64 13.12 8.57
CA SER A 187 -3.83 12.81 7.16
C SER A 187 -5.23 13.20 6.64
N PHE A 188 -6.25 13.23 7.50
CA PHE A 188 -7.58 13.72 7.15
C PHE A 188 -7.73 15.24 7.33
N ASN A 189 -6.80 15.93 7.99
CA ASN A 189 -6.83 17.40 8.07
C ASN A 189 -6.24 18.03 6.80
N GLU A 190 -5.43 17.28 6.05
CA GLU A 190 -4.96 17.70 4.73
C GLU A 190 -6.11 17.82 3.72
N LYS A 191 -6.00 18.82 2.82
CA LYS A 191 -6.85 18.87 1.62
C LYS A 191 -6.62 17.58 0.83
N PRO A 192 -7.69 16.86 0.42
CA PRO A 192 -7.53 15.68 -0.42
C PRO A 192 -6.72 16.04 -1.66
N LYS A 193 -5.56 15.41 -1.84
CA LYS A 193 -4.76 15.54 -3.05
C LYS A 193 -5.45 14.72 -4.14
N SER A 194 -6.31 15.36 -4.94
CA SER A 194 -6.66 14.84 -6.26
C SER A 194 -5.57 15.30 -7.23
N ASN A 195 -5.03 14.37 -8.02
CA ASN A 195 -4.27 14.77 -9.19
C ASN A 195 -5.27 15.45 -10.13
N LYS A 196 -5.28 16.79 -10.12
CA LYS A 196 -5.96 17.53 -11.19
C LYS A 196 -5.10 17.34 -12.43
N HIS A 197 -5.64 16.62 -13.42
CA HIS A 197 -5.14 16.65 -14.79
C HIS A 197 -5.29 18.05 -15.37
#